data_AF-A0A1V4J7D8-F1
#
_entry.id   AF-A0A1V4J7D8-F1
#
_cell.length_a   1.000
_cell.length_b   1.000
_cell.length_c   1.000
_cell.angle_alpha   90.00
_cell.angle_beta   90.00
_cell.angle_gamma   90.00
#
_symmetry.space_group_name_H-M   'P 1'
#
loop_
_entity.id
_entity.type
_entity.pdbx_description
1 polymer ?
#
loop_
_entity_poly.entity_id
_entity_poly.type
_entity_poly.pdbx_seq_one_letter_code
_entity_poly.pdbx_strand_id
1 'polypeptide(L)'
;MGDGSIPDSRISASSAWSDSTAAHHARLGRSDGDGAWCPAGPVFPAGDEFLEVDLGRLHLVTLVGTQGRDAGGQGREFAGAYGLRYSRDRHRWLHWRDRWGQQVIVGNEDPRGVVLKDLSPPLVARALRVYPRAPRAMSVCLRIELYGCPWDAGLVSYTAPQGQVMTFDPAPIVLNDSTYDGFSVGG
;
A
#
# COMPACT_ATOMS: atom_id res chain seq x y z
N MET A 1 -9.62 9.30 0.48
CA MET A 1 -8.49 10.16 0.05
C MET A 1 -8.99 11.26 -0.89
N GLY A 2 -9.61 10.90 -2.01
CA GLY A 2 -10.17 11.86 -2.97
C GLY A 2 -11.33 12.68 -2.40
N ASP A 3 -12.07 12.10 -1.46
CA ASP A 3 -13.14 12.71 -0.67
C ASP A 3 -12.69 13.81 0.30
N GLY A 4 -11.38 13.97 0.53
CA GLY A 4 -10.82 15.00 1.42
C GLY A 4 -10.91 14.69 2.92
N SER A 5 -11.37 13.50 3.32
CA SER A 5 -11.48 13.12 4.74
C SER A 5 -10.12 12.96 5.44
N ILE A 6 -9.07 12.64 4.67
CA ILE A 6 -7.68 12.61 5.14
C ILE A 6 -7.06 13.98 4.82
N PRO A 7 -6.63 14.79 5.81
CA PRO A 7 -6.03 16.10 5.56
C PRO A 7 -4.61 16.00 4.98
N ASP A 8 -4.13 17.05 4.32
CA ASP A 8 -2.81 17.07 3.66
C ASP A 8 -1.67 16.78 4.63
N SER A 9 -1.77 17.22 5.88
CA SER A 9 -0.77 16.96 6.94
C SER A 9 -0.60 15.47 7.29
N ARG A 10 -1.50 14.61 6.81
CA ARG A 10 -1.45 13.15 6.98
C ARG A 10 -1.03 12.42 5.71
N ILE A 11 -0.64 13.14 4.67
CA ILE A 11 -0.10 12.58 3.43
C ILE A 11 1.32 13.10 3.28
N SER A 12 2.30 12.20 3.36
CA SER A 12 3.73 12.53 3.26
C SER A 12 4.41 11.59 2.27
N ALA A 13 5.63 11.91 1.86
CA ALA A 13 6.41 11.05 0.97
C ALA A 13 7.89 11.08 1.36
N SER A 14 8.66 10.11 0.85
CA SER A 14 10.12 10.10 0.95
C SER A 14 10.75 11.32 0.30
N SER A 15 10.22 11.75 -0.85
CA SER A 15 10.70 12.88 -1.63
C SER A 15 9.59 13.38 -2.57
N ALA A 16 9.82 14.52 -3.24
CA ALA A 16 8.98 15.01 -4.31
C ALA A 16 9.84 15.68 -5.39
N TRP A 17 9.50 15.50 -6.66
CA TRP A 17 10.18 16.15 -7.79
C TRP A 17 10.09 17.68 -7.72
N SER A 18 8.94 18.18 -7.30
CA SER A 18 8.63 19.61 -7.14
C SER A 18 7.49 19.78 -6.14
N ASP A 19 7.23 21.01 -5.72
CA ASP A 19 6.05 21.34 -4.90
C ASP A 19 4.74 20.96 -5.61
N SER A 20 4.67 21.14 -6.93
CA SER A 20 3.51 20.76 -7.76
C SER A 20 3.31 19.24 -7.89
N THR A 21 4.26 18.44 -7.42
CA THR A 21 4.18 16.96 -7.37
C THR A 21 4.39 16.42 -5.96
N ALA A 22 4.14 17.25 -4.94
CA ALA A 22 4.20 16.88 -3.53
C ALA A 22 3.16 15.80 -3.15
N ALA A 23 3.36 15.17 -1.99
CA ALA A 23 2.59 14.03 -1.53
C ALA A 23 1.06 14.26 -1.51
N HIS A 24 0.61 15.47 -1.15
CA HIS A 24 -0.82 15.78 -1.06
C HIS A 24 -1.54 15.84 -2.43
N HIS A 25 -0.80 15.88 -3.54
CA HIS A 25 -1.34 15.73 -4.89
C HIS A 25 -1.61 14.27 -5.28
N ALA A 26 -1.31 13.30 -4.41
CA ALA A 26 -1.53 11.88 -4.66
C ALA A 26 -2.99 11.41 -4.48
N ARG A 27 -3.98 12.30 -4.47
CA ARG A 27 -5.38 11.92 -4.22
C ARG A 27 -6.02 11.40 -5.51
N LEU A 28 -6.58 10.19 -5.45
CA LEU A 28 -7.29 9.58 -6.60
C LEU A 28 -8.39 10.51 -7.14
N GLY A 29 -8.51 10.58 -8.47
CA GLY A 29 -9.55 11.37 -9.15
C GLY A 29 -9.37 12.88 -9.09
N ARG A 30 -8.34 13.38 -8.38
CA ARG A 30 -8.00 14.81 -8.34
C ARG A 30 -6.90 15.13 -9.35
N SER A 31 -6.84 16.41 -9.73
CA SER A 31 -5.89 16.98 -10.69
C SER A 31 -5.22 18.23 -10.14
N ASP A 32 -5.06 18.32 -8.82
CA ASP A 32 -4.35 19.42 -8.17
C ASP A 32 -2.85 19.39 -8.53
N GLY A 33 -2.19 20.55 -8.49
CA GLY A 33 -0.77 20.67 -8.86
C GLY A 33 -0.52 20.23 -10.31
N ASP A 34 0.56 19.47 -10.53
CA ASP A 34 0.89 18.82 -11.81
C ASP A 34 0.25 17.42 -11.93
N GLY A 35 -0.75 17.12 -11.07
CA GLY A 35 -1.72 16.05 -11.25
C GLY A 35 -1.46 14.74 -10.50
N ALA A 36 -0.36 14.60 -9.76
CA ALA A 36 -0.04 13.44 -8.92
C ALA A 36 1.13 13.72 -7.98
N TRP A 37 1.43 12.79 -7.06
CA TRP A 37 2.75 12.74 -6.42
C TRP A 37 3.77 12.05 -7.32
N CYS A 38 4.99 12.59 -7.40
CA CYS A 38 6.11 12.01 -8.13
C CYS A 38 7.38 12.07 -7.26
N PRO A 39 8.13 10.96 -7.09
CA PRO A 39 9.41 10.98 -6.38
C PRO A 39 10.43 11.93 -7.03
N ALA A 40 11.38 12.44 -6.25
CA ALA A 40 12.42 13.34 -6.73
C ALA A 40 13.41 12.67 -7.70
N GLY A 41 13.74 11.41 -7.43
CA GLY A 41 14.61 10.61 -8.26
C GLY A 41 13.85 9.58 -9.11
N PRO A 42 14.50 8.97 -10.12
CA PRO A 42 13.93 7.83 -10.81
C PRO A 42 13.72 6.66 -9.85
N VAL A 43 12.66 5.88 -10.07
CA VAL A 43 12.41 4.66 -9.32
C VAL A 43 13.12 3.48 -9.99
N PHE A 44 13.75 2.66 -9.17
CA PHE A 44 14.49 1.46 -9.57
C PHE A 44 13.75 0.19 -9.08
N PRO A 45 14.12 -1.02 -9.56
CA PRO A 45 13.51 -2.27 -9.10
C PRO A 45 13.52 -2.46 -7.58
N ALA A 46 14.57 -1.99 -6.91
CA ALA A 46 14.74 -2.04 -5.45
C ALA A 46 14.71 -0.65 -4.80
N GLY A 47 14.02 0.33 -5.40
CA GLY A 47 13.95 1.69 -4.86
C GLY A 47 13.26 1.77 -3.49
N ASP A 48 13.58 2.80 -2.71
CA ASP A 48 12.99 3.04 -1.39
C ASP A 48 12.08 4.28 -1.35
N GLU A 49 11.75 4.85 -2.52
CA GLU A 49 10.76 5.91 -2.62
C GLU A 49 9.38 5.41 -2.18
N PHE A 50 8.66 6.20 -1.40
CA PHE A 50 7.33 5.87 -0.91
C PHE A 50 6.41 7.08 -0.73
N LEU A 51 5.11 6.83 -0.88
CA LEU A 51 4.04 7.69 -0.40
C LEU A 51 3.47 7.09 0.88
N GLU A 52 3.32 7.90 1.92
CA GLU A 52 2.77 7.51 3.22
C GLU A 52 1.43 8.22 3.49
N VAL A 53 0.47 7.45 3.98
CA VAL A 53 -0.83 7.93 4.45
C VAL A 53 -1.01 7.56 5.93
N ASP A 54 -1.24 8.54 6.80
CA ASP A 54 -1.69 8.33 8.18
C ASP A 54 -3.22 8.44 8.26
N LEU A 55 -3.89 7.33 8.56
CA LEU A 55 -5.34 7.28 8.74
C LEU A 55 -5.77 7.85 10.11
N GLY A 56 -4.83 8.16 10.99
CA GLY A 56 -5.03 8.73 12.33
C GLY A 56 -5.52 7.76 13.39
N ARG A 57 -6.28 6.73 12.98
CA ARG A 57 -6.72 5.60 13.81
C ARG A 57 -6.60 4.30 13.03
N LEU A 58 -6.73 3.16 13.72
CA LEU A 58 -6.72 1.86 13.08
C LEU A 58 -7.92 1.71 12.14
N HIS A 59 -7.65 1.16 10.96
CA HIS A 59 -8.63 0.76 9.97
C HIS A 59 -8.32 -0.66 9.50
N LEU A 60 -9.36 -1.39 9.12
CA LEU A 60 -9.25 -2.57 8.30
C LEU A 60 -9.29 -2.13 6.83
N VAL A 61 -8.12 -2.10 6.19
CA VAL A 61 -7.99 -1.75 4.77
C VAL A 61 -8.10 -3.02 3.94
N THR A 62 -9.03 -3.03 3.00
CA THR A 62 -9.38 -4.21 2.18
C THR A 62 -8.97 -4.04 0.72
N LEU A 63 -8.78 -2.81 0.27
CA LEU A 63 -8.60 -2.47 -1.13
C LEU A 63 -7.70 -1.22 -1.26
N VAL A 64 -6.83 -1.22 -2.28
CA VAL A 64 -6.06 -0.05 -2.70
C VAL A 64 -6.40 0.27 -4.15
N GLY A 65 -6.75 1.52 -4.43
CA GLY A 65 -6.85 2.03 -5.80
C GLY A 65 -5.61 2.81 -6.16
N THR A 66 -5.06 2.60 -7.35
CA THR A 66 -3.93 3.38 -7.89
C THR A 66 -4.25 3.97 -9.26
N GLN A 67 -3.70 5.13 -9.54
CA GLN A 67 -3.82 5.86 -10.81
C GLN A 67 -2.51 6.61 -11.08
N GLY A 68 -2.15 6.83 -12.34
CA GLY A 68 -0.97 7.62 -12.70
C GLY A 68 -1.24 9.12 -12.75
N ARG A 69 -0.31 9.86 -13.36
CA ARG A 69 -0.41 11.31 -13.56
C ARG A 69 -1.05 11.63 -14.92
N ASP A 70 -2.32 11.96 -14.94
CA ASP A 70 -3.00 12.38 -16.18
C ASP A 70 -2.62 13.81 -16.60
N ALA A 71 -2.59 14.77 -15.66
CA ALA A 71 -2.22 16.17 -15.87
C ALA A 71 -2.87 16.82 -17.11
N GLY A 72 -4.21 16.72 -17.22
CA GLY A 72 -4.94 17.28 -18.38
C GLY A 72 -4.63 16.53 -19.68
N GLY A 73 -4.30 15.25 -19.58
CA GLY A 73 -3.93 14.37 -20.67
C GLY A 73 -2.51 14.50 -21.21
N GLN A 74 -1.68 15.36 -20.63
CA GLN A 74 -0.27 15.53 -21.02
C GLN A 74 0.67 14.59 -20.25
N GLY A 75 0.25 14.13 -19.07
CA GLY A 75 1.06 13.24 -18.23
C GLY A 75 1.13 11.82 -18.77
N ARG A 76 2.28 11.18 -18.57
CA ARG A 76 2.61 9.85 -19.10
C ARG A 76 3.13 8.89 -18.02
N GLU A 77 3.36 9.39 -16.82
CA GLU A 77 4.02 8.70 -15.74
C GLU A 77 2.98 7.97 -14.88
N PHE A 78 3.25 6.70 -14.60
CA PHE A 78 2.45 5.84 -13.74
C PHE A 78 3.34 4.76 -13.12
N ALA A 79 2.91 4.18 -12.01
CA ALA A 79 3.59 3.05 -11.41
C ALA A 79 2.97 1.73 -11.92
N GLY A 80 3.71 0.98 -12.73
CA GLY A 80 3.26 -0.33 -13.25
C GLY A 80 3.31 -1.45 -12.22
N ALA A 81 4.04 -1.26 -11.12
CA ALA A 81 4.05 -2.15 -9.98
C ALA A 81 4.34 -1.37 -8.71
N TYR A 82 3.96 -1.93 -7.57
CA TYR A 82 4.28 -1.37 -6.25
C TYR A 82 4.30 -2.44 -5.18
N GLY A 83 4.91 -2.13 -4.04
CA GLY A 83 4.79 -2.89 -2.80
C GLY A 83 4.08 -2.05 -1.73
N LEU A 84 3.55 -2.72 -0.72
CA LEU A 84 2.94 -2.05 0.43
C LEU A 84 3.69 -2.38 1.71
N ARG A 85 3.90 -1.36 2.54
CA ARG A 85 4.18 -1.54 3.96
C ARG A 85 3.11 -0.88 4.77
N TYR A 86 2.79 -1.44 5.93
CA TYR A 86 1.78 -0.89 6.82
C TYR A 86 2.25 -0.94 8.26
N SER A 87 1.63 -0.12 9.09
CA SER A 87 1.98 0.00 10.50
C SER A 87 0.76 0.30 11.34
N ARG A 88 0.72 -0.29 12.55
CA ARG A 88 -0.29 -0.01 13.57
C ARG A 88 0.13 1.14 14.50
N ASP A 89 1.43 1.40 14.63
CA ASP A 89 2.03 2.34 15.59
C ASP A 89 2.89 3.44 14.93
N ARG A 90 3.07 3.40 13.60
CA ARG A 90 3.99 4.22 12.79
C ARG A 90 5.48 4.04 13.07
N HIS A 91 5.85 3.09 13.94
CA HIS A 91 7.23 2.77 14.28
C HIS A 91 7.67 1.45 13.65
N ARG A 92 6.88 0.39 13.83
CA ARG A 92 7.12 -0.91 13.21
C ARG A 92 6.35 -1.02 11.90
N TRP A 93 7.09 -1.24 10.82
CA TRP A 93 6.54 -1.39 9.48
C TRP A 93 6.61 -2.84 9.04
N LEU A 94 5.46 -3.38 8.60
CA LEU A 94 5.32 -4.75 8.10
C LEU A 94 5.15 -4.71 6.59
N HIS A 95 5.71 -5.70 5.91
CA HIS A 95 5.47 -5.90 4.48
C HIS A 95 4.12 -6.59 4.29
N TRP A 96 3.28 -6.06 3.42
CA TRP A 96 2.11 -6.81 2.97
C TRP A 96 2.53 -7.90 1.99
N ARG A 97 1.92 -9.07 2.13
CA ARG A 97 2.08 -10.24 1.25
C ARG A 97 0.70 -10.83 1.06
N ASP A 98 0.40 -11.30 -0.14
CA ASP A 98 -0.79 -12.12 -0.32
C ASP A 98 -0.62 -13.52 0.27
N ARG A 99 -1.67 -14.33 0.16
CA ARG A 99 -1.70 -15.72 0.66
C ARG A 99 -0.66 -16.64 0.01
N TRP A 100 -0.06 -16.22 -1.11
CA TRP A 100 0.99 -16.96 -1.81
C TRP A 100 2.38 -16.40 -1.52
N GLY A 101 2.50 -15.40 -0.62
CA GLY A 101 3.77 -14.79 -0.23
C GLY A 101 4.25 -13.70 -1.19
N GLN A 102 3.46 -13.34 -2.21
CA GLN A 102 3.83 -12.34 -3.21
C GLN A 102 3.71 -10.92 -2.63
N GLN A 103 4.78 -10.13 -2.77
CA GLN A 103 4.85 -8.75 -2.27
C GLN A 103 4.58 -7.69 -3.33
N VAL A 104 4.94 -8.00 -4.59
CA VAL A 104 4.78 -7.04 -5.69
C VAL A 104 3.35 -7.13 -6.21
N ILE A 105 2.68 -6.00 -6.21
CA ILE A 105 1.34 -5.80 -6.74
C ILE A 105 1.49 -5.19 -8.14
N VAL A 106 0.75 -5.75 -9.09
CA VAL A 106 0.60 -5.18 -10.44
C VAL A 106 -0.24 -3.91 -10.34
N GLY A 107 0.30 -2.81 -10.85
CA GLY A 107 -0.30 -1.48 -10.80
C GLY A 107 -0.92 -1.07 -12.12
N ASN A 108 -0.66 0.17 -12.53
CA ASN A 108 -1.29 0.80 -13.68
C ASN A 108 -0.59 0.46 -15.00
N GLU A 109 -1.36 0.42 -16.09
CA GLU A 109 -0.82 0.28 -17.45
C GLU A 109 -0.83 1.62 -18.22
N ASP A 110 -1.51 2.63 -17.67
CA ASP A 110 -1.62 3.97 -18.22
C ASP A 110 -1.84 5.03 -17.12
N PRO A 111 -1.73 6.34 -17.43
CA PRO A 111 -1.86 7.40 -16.43
C PRO A 111 -3.30 7.71 -15.95
N ARG A 112 -4.32 7.21 -16.65
CA ARG A 112 -5.74 7.58 -16.48
C ARG A 112 -6.57 6.51 -15.81
N GLY A 113 -6.36 5.24 -16.15
CA GLY A 113 -7.11 4.12 -15.60
C GLY A 113 -6.90 3.99 -14.09
N VAL A 114 -7.98 3.72 -13.37
CA VAL A 114 -7.91 3.33 -11.95
C VAL A 114 -7.77 1.81 -11.89
N VAL A 115 -6.74 1.33 -11.21
CA VAL A 115 -6.55 -0.09 -10.93
C VAL A 115 -6.83 -0.33 -9.46
N LEU A 116 -7.76 -1.25 -9.18
CA LEU A 116 -8.10 -1.68 -7.83
C LEU A 116 -7.39 -2.99 -7.50
N LYS A 117 -6.78 -3.06 -6.32
CA LYS A 117 -6.17 -4.27 -5.77
C LYS A 117 -6.89 -4.71 -4.51
N ASP A 118 -7.53 -5.87 -4.58
CA ASP A 118 -8.01 -6.59 -3.39
C ASP A 118 -6.83 -7.05 -2.53
N LEU A 119 -6.85 -6.64 -1.27
CA LEU A 119 -5.89 -7.07 -0.27
C LEU A 119 -6.41 -8.35 0.39
N SER A 120 -5.88 -9.48 -0.03
CA SER A 120 -6.15 -10.79 0.57
C SER A 120 -4.82 -11.39 1.06
N PRO A 121 -4.53 -11.34 2.38
CA PRO A 121 -5.39 -10.86 3.46
C PRO A 121 -5.54 -9.32 3.52
N PRO A 122 -6.64 -8.81 4.11
CA PRO A 122 -6.77 -7.39 4.43
C PRO A 122 -5.80 -7.02 5.56
N LEU A 123 -5.53 -5.72 5.72
CA LEU A 123 -4.56 -5.23 6.70
C LEU A 123 -5.22 -4.37 7.77
N VAL A 124 -4.85 -4.61 9.03
CA VAL A 124 -5.20 -3.73 10.16
C VAL A 124 -4.05 -2.73 10.33
N ALA A 125 -4.29 -1.47 9.97
CA ALA A 125 -3.26 -0.44 9.93
C ALA A 125 -3.77 0.94 10.36
N ARG A 126 -2.87 1.72 10.94
CA ARG A 126 -3.03 3.16 11.13
C ARG A 126 -2.35 3.93 10.00
N ALA A 127 -1.19 3.47 9.55
CA ALA A 127 -0.46 4.09 8.45
C ALA A 127 -0.10 3.07 7.38
N LEU A 128 -0.06 3.52 6.12
CA LEU A 128 0.26 2.70 4.97
C LEU A 128 1.22 3.46 4.07
N ARG A 129 2.25 2.76 3.59
CA ARG A 129 3.23 3.22 2.61
C ARG A 129 3.08 2.45 1.31
N VAL A 130 2.98 3.18 0.21
CA VAL A 130 3.01 2.66 -1.16
C VAL A 130 4.40 2.90 -1.73
N TYR A 131 5.11 1.81 -2.04
CA TYR A 131 6.45 1.84 -2.61
C TYR A 131 6.37 1.54 -4.10
N PRO A 132 6.39 2.56 -5.00
CA PRO A 132 6.46 2.30 -6.43
C PRO A 132 7.66 1.40 -6.78
N ARG A 133 7.47 0.58 -7.80
CA ARG A 133 8.47 -0.35 -8.35
C ARG A 133 8.50 -0.19 -9.86
N ALA A 134 9.70 -0.19 -10.43
CA ALA A 134 9.90 -0.07 -11.87
C ALA A 134 10.91 -1.12 -12.35
N PRO A 135 10.73 -1.71 -13.55
CA PRO A 135 11.64 -2.73 -14.08
C PRO A 135 13.01 -2.18 -14.49
N ARG A 136 13.11 -0.86 -14.68
CA ARG A 136 14.32 -0.10 -14.97
C ARG A 136 14.16 1.30 -14.39
N ALA A 137 15.25 2.07 -14.33
CA ALA A 137 15.21 3.46 -13.90
C ALA A 137 14.21 4.26 -14.75
N MET A 138 13.13 4.76 -14.14
CA MET A 138 12.13 5.58 -14.82
C MET A 138 11.42 6.51 -13.84
N SER A 139 10.91 7.62 -14.36
CA SER A 139 10.00 8.49 -13.63
C SER A 139 8.65 7.81 -13.48
N VAL A 140 8.12 7.83 -12.26
CA VAL A 140 6.81 7.28 -11.93
C VAL A 140 6.05 8.30 -11.11
N CYS A 141 4.74 8.27 -11.21
CA CYS A 141 3.87 9.10 -10.40
C CYS A 141 2.67 8.28 -9.93
N LEU A 142 2.10 8.67 -8.80
CA LEU A 142 1.04 7.94 -8.12
C LEU A 142 -0.04 8.89 -7.61
N ARG A 143 -1.27 8.49 -7.87
CA ARG A 143 -2.45 8.85 -7.09
C ARG A 143 -3.03 7.58 -6.50
N ILE A 144 -3.52 7.65 -5.26
CA ILE A 144 -4.00 6.51 -4.51
C ILE A 144 -5.33 6.78 -3.81
N GLU A 145 -6.07 5.71 -3.58
CA GLU A 145 -7.23 5.65 -2.69
C GLU A 145 -7.12 4.40 -1.81
N LEU A 146 -7.57 4.52 -0.56
CA LEU A 146 -7.60 3.41 0.39
C LEU A 146 -9.05 3.14 0.76
N TYR A 147 -9.49 1.89 0.60
CA TYR A 147 -10.85 1.48 0.94
C TYR A 147 -10.83 0.49 2.09
N GLY A 148 -11.83 0.60 2.95
CA GLY A 148 -11.91 -0.17 4.18
C GLY A 148 -12.90 0.44 5.16
N CYS A 149 -12.77 0.08 6.43
CA CYS A 149 -13.57 0.64 7.51
C CYS A 149 -12.73 0.89 8.76
N PRO A 150 -13.20 1.74 9.69
CA PRO A 150 -12.59 1.88 11.02
C PRO A 150 -12.48 0.54 11.73
N TRP A 151 -11.37 0.31 12.43
CA TRP A 151 -11.17 -0.89 13.24
C TRP A 151 -11.58 -0.63 14.69
N ASP A 152 -12.89 -0.71 14.95
CA ASP A 152 -13.46 -0.37 16.26
C ASP A 152 -13.28 -1.47 17.32
N ALA A 153 -12.88 -2.68 16.91
CA ALA A 153 -12.60 -3.79 17.82
C ALA A 153 -11.39 -3.53 18.74
N GLY A 154 -10.48 -2.62 18.35
CA GLY A 154 -9.32 -2.24 19.16
C GLY A 154 -8.24 -3.32 19.34
N LEU A 155 -8.43 -4.52 18.77
CA LEU A 155 -7.44 -5.59 18.82
C LEU A 155 -6.20 -5.20 18.00
N VAL A 156 -5.06 -5.03 18.66
CA VAL A 156 -3.78 -4.65 18.03
C VAL A 156 -2.93 -5.87 17.70
N SER A 157 -2.98 -6.89 18.56
CA SER A 157 -2.25 -8.14 18.43
C SER A 157 -2.88 -9.21 19.32
N TYR A 158 -2.64 -10.47 19.00
CA TYR A 158 -2.95 -11.62 19.85
C TYR A 158 -1.71 -12.49 20.03
N THR A 159 -1.75 -13.38 21.03
CA THR A 159 -0.74 -14.41 21.24
C THR A 159 -1.46 -15.73 21.39
N ALA A 160 -1.01 -16.73 20.64
CA ALA A 160 -1.60 -18.07 20.62
C ALA A 160 -0.52 -19.11 20.30
N PRO A 161 -0.72 -20.40 20.66
CA PRO A 161 0.12 -21.49 20.18
C PRO A 161 0.13 -21.58 18.65
N GLN A 162 1.20 -22.13 18.07
CA GLN A 162 1.24 -22.38 16.64
C GLN A 162 0.17 -23.40 16.25
N GLY A 163 -0.52 -23.14 15.15
CA GLY A 163 -1.52 -24.06 14.61
C GLY A 163 -0.89 -25.39 14.21
N GLN A 164 -1.65 -26.47 14.40
CA GLN A 164 -1.17 -27.84 14.24
C GLN A 164 -1.41 -28.35 12.81
N VAL A 165 -0.80 -29.49 12.49
CA VAL A 165 -1.07 -30.25 11.27
C VAL A 165 -1.78 -31.55 11.67
N MET A 166 -2.97 -31.76 11.12
CA MET A 166 -3.69 -33.02 11.29
C MET A 166 -3.32 -33.98 10.16
N THR A 167 -2.80 -35.15 10.51
CA THR A 167 -2.51 -36.21 9.54
C THR A 167 -3.82 -36.83 9.05
N PHE A 168 -4.11 -36.70 7.76
CA PHE A 168 -5.29 -37.25 7.09
C PHE A 168 -4.90 -37.81 5.70
N ASP A 169 -5.66 -38.77 5.20
CA ASP A 169 -5.47 -39.41 3.88
C ASP A 169 -6.58 -38.93 2.94
N PRO A 170 -6.30 -38.38 1.74
CA PRO A 170 -5.02 -38.39 1.00
C PRO A 170 -4.05 -37.26 1.29
N ALA A 171 -4.41 -36.26 2.11
CA ALA A 171 -3.54 -35.12 2.38
C ALA A 171 -3.70 -34.59 3.81
N PRO A 172 -2.60 -34.15 4.45
CA PRO A 172 -2.66 -33.53 5.77
C PRO A 172 -3.44 -32.21 5.74
N ILE A 173 -4.13 -31.90 6.82
CA ILE A 173 -4.85 -30.64 7.01
C ILE A 173 -3.96 -29.70 7.84
N VAL A 174 -3.54 -28.59 7.23
CA VAL A 174 -2.72 -27.56 7.87
C VAL A 174 -3.64 -26.51 8.51
N LEU A 175 -3.61 -26.38 9.83
CA LEU A 175 -4.45 -25.45 10.61
C LEU A 175 -3.64 -24.28 11.16
N ASN A 176 -2.60 -23.86 10.45
CA ASN A 176 -1.77 -22.73 10.86
C ASN A 176 -2.46 -21.38 10.59
N ASP A 177 -2.06 -20.37 11.34
CA ASP A 177 -2.38 -19.00 11.01
C ASP A 177 -1.48 -18.53 9.85
N SER A 178 -1.92 -18.83 8.63
CA SER A 178 -1.16 -18.58 7.41
C SER A 178 -0.83 -17.11 7.14
N THR A 179 -1.53 -16.19 7.81
CA THR A 179 -1.43 -14.74 7.55
C THR A 179 -1.05 -13.94 8.80
N TYR A 180 -0.63 -14.61 9.88
CA TYR A 180 -0.18 -13.92 11.09
C TYR A 180 1.00 -13.00 10.79
N ASP A 181 0.83 -11.71 11.08
CA ASP A 181 1.79 -10.65 10.75
C ASP A 181 2.72 -10.28 11.92
N GLY A 182 2.61 -11.03 13.03
CA GLY A 182 3.42 -10.88 14.22
C GLY A 182 4.76 -11.61 14.14
N PHE A 183 5.24 -12.09 15.28
CA PHE A 183 6.42 -12.94 15.37
C PHE A 183 6.04 -14.29 15.96
N SER A 184 6.64 -15.35 15.44
CA SER A 184 6.59 -16.69 16.01
C SER A 184 7.96 -17.02 16.57
N VAL A 185 8.03 -17.31 17.87
CA VAL A 185 9.28 -17.72 18.55
C VAL A 185 9.11 -19.16 18.98
N GLY A 186 9.95 -20.05 18.46
CA GLY A 186 9.97 -21.48 18.82
C GLY A 186 9.62 -22.41 17.67
N GLY A 187 10.62 -23.19 17.27
CA GLY A 187 10.53 -24.51 16.68
C GLY A 187 11.58 -25.37 17.38
#